data_AF-A0A699ZTJ5-F1
#
_entry.id   AF-A0A699ZTJ5-F1
#
_cell.length_a   1.000
_cell.length_b   1.000
_cell.length_c   1.000
_cell.angle_alpha   90.00
_cell.angle_beta   90.00
_cell.angle_gamma   90.00
#
_symmetry.space_group_name_H-M   'P 1'
#
loop_
_entity.id
_entity.type
_entity.pdbx_description
1 polymer ?
#
loop_
_entity_poly.entity_id
_entity_poly.type
_entity_poly.pdbx_seq_one_letter_code
_entity_poly.pdbx_strand_id
1 'polypeptide(L)'
;MRREWRLLFHSQRDGKSFSTLMARLAAAPGPSLLLMQETVAPLPQPSSSSGPPHPTDPEVVKGAMPPPRHVLGGFAPAPWAKSGTFFGDHSAFVFRLEPELQVCASEEAAACLCCQGPGSDWLQS
;
A
#
# COMPACT_ATOMS: atom_id res chain seq x y z
N MET A 1 21.65 15.60 -17.09
CA MET A 1 20.89 14.41 -17.53
C MET A 1 19.70 14.24 -16.60
N ARG A 2 18.46 14.28 -17.10
CA ARG A 2 17.26 14.08 -16.27
C ARG A 2 16.88 12.61 -16.34
N ARG A 3 16.77 11.94 -15.19
CA ARG A 3 16.19 10.59 -15.13
C ARG A 3 14.67 10.76 -15.22
N GLU A 4 14.05 10.04 -16.15
CA GLU A 4 12.60 10.05 -16.35
C GLU A 4 11.94 8.89 -15.60
N TRP A 5 10.78 9.15 -14.99
CA TRP A 5 9.97 8.10 -14.38
C TRP A 5 9.19 7.36 -15.47
N ARG A 6 9.27 6.03 -15.47
CA ARG A 6 8.53 5.17 -16.41
C ARG A 6 7.68 4.18 -15.64
N LEU A 7 6.39 4.11 -15.97
CA LEU A 7 5.46 3.17 -15.37
C LEU A 7 5.67 1.76 -15.94
N LEU A 8 6.34 0.91 -15.16
CA LEU A 8 6.66 -0.47 -15.55
C LEU A 8 5.45 -1.42 -15.46
N PHE A 9 4.61 -1.22 -14.44
CA PHE A 9 3.48 -2.10 -14.13
C PHE A 9 2.38 -1.34 -13.38
N HIS A 10 1.12 -1.63 -13.70
CA HIS A 10 -0.04 -1.20 -12.92
C HIS A 10 -1.12 -2.29 -12.92
N SER A 11 -1.60 -2.73 -11.76
CA SER A 11 -2.46 -3.92 -11.64
C SER A 11 -3.79 -3.84 -12.39
N GLN A 12 -4.36 -2.64 -12.57
CA GLN A 12 -5.59 -2.46 -13.37
C GLN A 12 -5.34 -2.55 -14.88
N ARG A 13 -4.10 -2.27 -15.33
CA ARG A 13 -3.73 -2.25 -16.76
C ARG A 13 -3.08 -3.57 -17.19
N ASP A 14 -2.20 -4.10 -16.34
CA ASP A 14 -1.32 -5.22 -16.64
C ASP A 14 -1.79 -6.54 -15.97
N GLY A 15 -2.88 -6.50 -15.19
CA GLY A 15 -3.46 -7.64 -14.47
C GLY A 15 -2.91 -7.81 -13.04
N LYS A 16 -3.47 -8.75 -12.28
CA LYS A 16 -3.13 -8.99 -10.86
C LYS A 16 -2.16 -10.17 -10.64
N SER A 17 -1.53 -10.66 -11.70
CA SER A 17 -0.63 -11.82 -11.63
C SER A 17 0.77 -11.42 -11.15
N PHE A 18 1.24 -12.07 -10.10
CA PHE A 18 2.61 -11.91 -9.60
C PHE A 18 3.65 -12.27 -10.66
N SER A 19 3.41 -13.33 -11.44
CA SER A 19 4.30 -13.73 -12.54
C SER A 19 4.43 -12.65 -13.60
N THR A 20 3.33 -11.95 -13.91
CA THR A 20 3.33 -10.82 -14.86
C THR A 20 4.07 -9.62 -14.30
N LEU A 21 3.86 -9.29 -13.02
CA LEU A 21 4.61 -8.25 -12.32
C LEU A 21 6.12 -8.51 -12.40
N MET A 22 6.55 -9.71 -11.98
CA MET A 22 7.96 -10.10 -11.97
C MET A 22 8.58 -10.10 -13.37
N ALA A 23 7.84 -10.53 -14.39
CA ALA A 23 8.32 -10.49 -15.77
C ALA A 23 8.57 -9.05 -16.24
N ARG A 24 7.67 -8.11 -15.92
CA ARG A 24 7.84 -6.69 -16.28
C ARG A 24 8.98 -6.01 -15.52
N LEU A 25 9.12 -6.32 -14.23
CA LEU A 25 10.19 -5.74 -13.40
C LEU A 25 11.57 -6.30 -13.77
N ALA A 26 11.69 -7.60 -14.05
CA ALA A 26 12.95 -8.22 -14.46
C ALA A 26 13.42 -7.76 -15.85
N ALA A 27 12.49 -7.35 -16.73
CA ALA A 27 12.82 -6.80 -18.05
C ALA A 27 13.30 -5.33 -17.98
N ALA A 28 13.10 -4.65 -16.86
CA ALA A 28 13.45 -3.24 -16.71
C ALA A 28 14.83 -3.08 -16.04
N PRO A 29 15.79 -2.40 -16.70
CA PRO A 29 17.07 -2.12 -16.07
C PRO A 29 16.94 -0.97 -15.05
N GLY A 30 17.66 -1.12 -13.94
CA GLY A 30 17.85 -0.07 -12.95
C GLY A 30 16.92 -0.14 -11.74
N PRO A 31 16.96 0.89 -10.87
CA PRO A 31 16.19 0.92 -9.65
C PRO A 31 14.71 1.13 -9.93
N SER A 32 13.87 0.67 -9.02
CA SER A 32 12.41 0.76 -9.16
C SER A 32 11.75 1.19 -7.86
N LEU A 33 10.58 1.80 -7.99
CA LEU A 33 9.75 2.23 -6.87
C LEU A 33 8.41 1.50 -6.98
N LEU A 34 8.08 0.75 -5.94
CA LEU A 34 6.84 0.01 -5.83
C LEU A 34 5.85 0.81 -4.99
N LEU A 35 4.64 1.01 -5.50
CA LEU A 35 3.53 1.57 -4.73
C LEU A 35 2.43 0.52 -4.60
N MET A 36 1.96 0.36 -3.38
CA MET A 36 0.83 -0.47 -3.00
C MET A 36 -0.20 0.41 -2.32
N GLN A 37 -1.41 0.37 -2.85
CA GLN A 37 -2.52 1.09 -2.28
C GLN A 37 -3.56 0.11 -1.76
N GLU A 38 -3.90 0.25 -0.49
CA GLU A 38 -5.00 -0.46 0.13
C GLU A 38 -6.20 0.47 0.27
N THR A 39 -7.37 -0.05 -0.08
CA THR A 39 -8.65 0.57 0.22
C THR A 39 -9.20 -0.12 1.45
N VAL A 40 -9.17 0.55 2.60
CA VAL A 40 -9.86 0.07 3.79
C VAL A 40 -11.36 0.08 3.48
N ALA A 41 -12.03 -1.07 3.51
CA ALA A 41 -13.48 -1.07 3.36
C ALA A 41 -14.10 -0.31 4.53
N PRO A 42 -15.12 0.55 4.31
CA PRO A 42 -15.90 1.10 5.42
C PRO A 42 -16.43 -0.07 6.25
N LEU A 43 -16.21 -0.04 7.57
CA LEU A 43 -16.74 -1.06 8.48
C LEU A 43 -18.24 -1.22 8.22
N PRO A 44 -18.79 -2.45 8.19
CA PRO A 44 -20.22 -2.64 8.14
C PRO A 44 -20.82 -1.96 9.37
N GLN A 45 -21.60 -0.90 9.14
CA GLN A 45 -22.33 -0.20 10.19
C GLN A 45 -23.25 -1.23 10.87
N PRO A 46 -23.28 -1.33 12.22
CA PRO A 46 -24.26 -2.18 12.87
C PRO A 46 -25.65 -1.68 12.47
N SER A 47 -26.40 -2.50 11.76
CA SER A 47 -27.76 -2.20 11.36
C SER A 47 -28.64 -2.12 12.60
N SER A 48 -28.77 -0.94 13.19
CA SER A 48 -29.70 -0.69 14.30
C SER A 48 -30.59 0.52 13.98
N SER A 49 -31.67 0.27 13.24
CA SER A 49 -33.01 0.70 13.67
C SER A 49 -34.05 0.09 12.73
N SER A 50 -34.74 -0.93 13.23
CA SER A 50 -35.97 -1.46 12.68
C SER A 50 -37.05 -0.37 12.62
N GLY A 51 -37.44 0.03 11.42
CA GLY A 51 -38.64 0.81 11.13
C GLY A 51 -39.04 0.60 9.67
N PRO A 52 -40.34 0.50 9.33
CA PRO A 52 -40.75 0.23 7.94
C PRO A 52 -40.33 1.40 7.03
N PRO A 53 -39.82 1.13 5.81
CA PRO A 53 -39.37 2.18 4.91
C PRO A 53 -40.57 2.95 4.34
N HIS A 54 -40.64 4.26 4.60
CA HIS A 54 -41.53 5.16 3.87
C HIS A 54 -40.86 5.58 2.55
N PRO A 55 -41.56 5.56 1.41
CA PRO A 55 -40.94 5.75 0.10
C PRO A 55 -40.89 7.24 -0.28
N THR A 56 -39.94 8.03 0.23
CA THR A 56 -39.71 9.38 -0.33
C THR A 56 -38.35 10.05 -0.13
N ASP A 57 -37.26 9.37 0.22
CA ASP A 57 -35.94 10.06 0.32
C ASP A 57 -34.86 9.45 -0.60
N PRO A 58 -34.44 10.16 -1.66
CA PRO A 58 -33.24 9.83 -2.44
C PRO A 58 -31.92 10.23 -1.75
N GLU A 59 -31.88 10.36 -0.42
CA GLU A 59 -30.78 11.00 0.30
C GLU A 59 -30.08 10.10 1.34
N VAL A 60 -29.56 8.94 0.91
CA VAL A 60 -28.57 8.17 1.71
C VAL A 60 -27.42 7.69 0.82
N VAL A 61 -26.68 8.61 0.20
CA VAL A 61 -25.35 8.28 -0.36
C VAL A 61 -24.30 9.39 -0.18
N LYS A 62 -24.63 10.53 0.45
CA LYS A 62 -23.77 11.73 0.40
C LYS A 62 -23.00 12.07 1.69
N GLY A 63 -22.60 11.06 2.47
CA GLY A 63 -21.91 11.30 3.75
C GLY A 63 -20.79 10.31 4.12
N ALA A 64 -20.56 9.26 3.33
CA ALA A 64 -19.44 8.37 3.59
C ALA A 64 -18.15 9.06 3.14
N MET A 65 -17.41 9.63 4.11
CA MET A 65 -16.00 10.00 3.91
C MET A 65 -15.31 8.83 3.18
N PRO A 66 -14.65 9.06 2.03
CA PRO A 66 -13.91 7.99 1.38
C PRO A 66 -12.94 7.41 2.41
N PRO A 67 -12.85 6.07 2.53
CA PRO A 67 -12.00 5.47 3.54
C PRO A 67 -10.55 5.95 3.36
N PRO A 68 -9.78 6.12 4.44
CA PRO A 68 -8.39 6.53 4.37
C PRO A 68 -7.63 5.57 3.45
N ARG A 69 -7.07 6.13 2.38
CA ARG A 69 -6.28 5.37 1.41
C ARG A 69 -4.90 5.18 2.01
N HIS A 70 -4.57 3.93 2.32
CA HIS A 70 -3.24 3.61 2.81
C HIS A 70 -2.35 3.41 1.58
N VAL A 71 -1.39 4.32 1.39
CA VAL A 71 -0.37 4.18 0.33
C VAL A 71 0.95 3.83 0.99
N LEU A 72 1.43 2.64 0.67
CA LEU A 72 2.68 2.07 1.14
C LEU A 72 3.55 1.75 -0.07
N GLY A 73 4.85 1.65 0.13
CA GLY A 73 5.73 1.33 -0.99
C GLY A 73 7.15 1.06 -0.55
N GLY A 74 8.00 0.81 -1.54
CA GLY A 74 9.42 0.60 -1.30
C GLY A 74 10.25 0.92 -2.51
N PHE A 75 11.52 1.23 -2.25
CA PHE A 75 12.53 1.44 -3.27
C PHE A 75 13.45 0.23 -3.34
N ALA A 76 13.55 -0.34 -4.55
CA ALA A 76 14.45 -1.43 -4.85
C ALA A 76 15.63 -0.88 -5.69
N PRO A 77 16.85 -0.81 -5.13
CA PRO A 77 18.01 -0.25 -5.82
C PRO A 77 18.53 -1.17 -6.93
N ALA A 78 18.41 -2.48 -6.72
CA ALA A 78 18.81 -3.50 -7.68
C ALA A 78 17.64 -3.92 -8.60
N PRO A 79 17.91 -4.30 -9.85
CA PRO A 79 16.92 -4.91 -10.73
C PRO A 79 16.34 -6.19 -10.11
N TRP A 80 15.06 -6.45 -10.38
CA TRP A 80 14.38 -7.62 -9.82
C TRP A 80 14.88 -8.91 -10.47
N ALA A 81 15.29 -9.86 -9.64
CA ALA A 81 15.67 -11.21 -10.06
C ALA A 81 14.89 -12.25 -9.27
N LYS A 82 14.56 -13.37 -9.92
CA LYS A 82 14.09 -14.56 -9.21
C LYS A 82 15.29 -15.20 -8.53
N SER A 83 15.57 -14.78 -7.31
CA SER A 83 16.62 -15.36 -6.46
C SER A 83 15.99 -16.06 -5.26
N GLY A 84 16.60 -17.17 -4.82
CA GLY A 84 16.28 -17.82 -3.54
C GLY A 84 16.98 -17.18 -2.35
N THR A 85 17.76 -16.12 -2.58
CA THR A 85 18.52 -15.37 -1.57
C THR A 85 18.06 -13.91 -1.52
N PHE A 86 18.22 -13.28 -0.36
CA PHE A 86 18.07 -11.83 -0.23
C PHE A 86 19.18 -11.12 -1.02
N PHE A 87 18.83 -10.06 -1.74
CA PHE A 87 19.75 -9.26 -2.54
C PHE A 87 19.32 -7.79 -2.55
N GLY A 88 20.22 -6.92 -3.00
CA GLY A 88 20.07 -5.47 -2.93
C GLY A 88 21.21 -4.84 -2.13
N ASP A 89 21.03 -3.58 -1.73
CA ASP A 89 21.98 -2.85 -0.88
C ASP A 89 21.23 -2.00 0.16
N HIS A 90 22.00 -1.34 1.04
CA HIS A 90 21.49 -0.52 2.16
C HIS A 90 20.73 0.75 1.72
N SER A 91 20.72 1.07 0.42
CA SER A 91 19.89 2.16 -0.10
C SER A 91 18.44 1.76 -0.31
N ALA A 92 18.09 0.47 -0.14
CA ALA A 92 16.70 0.03 -0.10
C ALA A 92 15.96 0.62 1.12
N PHE A 93 14.74 1.09 0.89
CA PHE A 93 13.89 1.64 1.95
C PHE A 93 12.42 1.34 1.69
N VAL A 94 11.63 1.33 2.77
CA VAL A 94 10.16 1.24 2.72
C VAL A 94 9.60 2.59 3.13
N PHE A 95 8.45 2.97 2.58
CA PHE A 95 7.79 4.21 2.94
C PHE A 95 6.27 4.08 3.01
N ARG A 96 5.67 5.01 3.73
CA ARG A 96 4.23 5.26 3.81
C ARG A 96 3.98 6.70 3.38
N LEU A 97 2.96 6.96 2.56
CA LEU A 97 2.61 8.33 2.14
C LEU A 97 1.42 8.91 2.92
N GLU A 98 0.54 8.07 3.43
CA GLU A 98 -0.73 8.46 4.06
C GLU A 98 -0.91 7.72 5.39
N PRO A 99 -1.37 8.39 6.49
CA PRO A 99 -1.76 9.79 6.57
C PRO A 99 -0.59 10.78 6.66
N GLU A 100 0.63 10.30 6.92
CA GLU A 100 1.86 11.10 6.97
C GLU A 100 2.97 10.40 6.21
N LEU A 101 3.81 11.19 5.52
CA LEU A 101 4.99 10.67 4.83
C LEU A 101 6.02 10.19 5.84
N GLN A 102 6.35 8.91 5.74
CA GLN A 102 7.42 8.32 6.54
C GLN A 102 8.28 7.42 5.67
N VAL A 103 9.59 7.52 5.85
CA VAL A 103 10.59 6.71 5.16
C VAL A 103 11.39 5.95 6.19
N CYS A 104 11.49 4.63 6.02
CA CYS A 104 12.21 3.73 6.90
C CYS A 104 13.35 3.08 6.10
N ALA A 105 14.60 3.40 6.44
CA ALA A 105 15.78 2.79 5.85
C ALA A 105 15.87 1.30 6.21
N SER A 106 16.67 0.52 5.46
CA SER A 106 16.78 -0.93 5.63
C SER A 106 17.17 -1.38 7.06
N GLU A 107 17.93 -0.56 7.79
CA GLU A 107 18.40 -0.89 9.13
C GLU A 107 17.30 -0.76 10.21
N GLU A 108 16.24 0.00 9.93
CA GLU A 108 15.18 0.33 10.90
C GLU A 108 13.78 -0.11 10.45
N ALA A 109 13.66 -0.70 9.25
CA ALA A 109 12.37 -1.00 8.61
C ALA A 109 11.42 -1.84 9.47
N ALA A 110 11.93 -2.84 10.20
CA ALA A 110 11.11 -3.69 11.06
C ALA A 110 10.52 -2.93 12.27
N ALA A 111 11.31 -2.06 12.91
CA ALA A 111 10.84 -1.26 14.04
C ALA A 111 9.83 -0.18 13.58
N CYS A 112 10.14 0.44 12.44
CA CYS A 112 9.37 1.55 11.88
C CYS A 112 7.94 1.16 11.46
N LEU A 113 7.75 -0.06 10.94
CA LEU A 113 6.45 -0.58 10.52
C LEU A 113 5.62 -1.18 11.67
N CYS A 114 6.26 -1.75 12.71
CA CYS A 114 5.55 -2.39 13.83
C CYS A 114 5.04 -1.41 14.89
N CYS A 115 5.64 -0.22 15.04
CA CYS A 115 5.34 0.68 16.16
C CYS A 115 4.14 1.62 15.97
N GLN A 116 3.33 1.48 14.90
CA GLN A 116 2.35 2.51 14.52
C GLN A 116 0.92 2.02 14.31
N GLY A 117 0.55 0.90 14.93
CA GLY A 117 -0.85 0.55 15.14
C GLY A 117 -1.39 1.25 16.39
N PRO A 118 -2.57 1.88 16.36
CA PRO A 118 -3.27 2.23 17.60
C PRO A 118 -3.67 0.93 18.30
N GLY A 119 -2.86 0.46 19.26
CA GLY A 119 -3.10 -0.79 19.98
C GLY A 119 -1.87 -1.50 20.58
N SER A 120 -0.69 -0.87 20.63
CA SER A 120 0.54 -1.46 21.18
C SER A 120 0.59 -1.61 22.72
N ASP A 121 -0.49 -1.27 23.45
CA ASP A 121 -0.56 -1.36 24.92
C ASP A 121 -0.81 -2.79 25.48
N TRP A 122 -1.07 -3.80 24.64
CA TRP A 122 -1.39 -5.15 25.14
C TRP A 122 -0.18 -6.01 25.51
N LEU A 123 1.05 -5.53 25.34
CA LEU A 123 2.27 -6.28 25.70
C LEU A 123 2.93 -5.80 27.01
N GLN A 124 2.10 -5.40 27.99
CA GLN A 124 2.51 -5.29 29.40
C GLN A 124 1.45 -5.92 30.30
N SER A 125 1.52 -7.25 30.48
CA SER A 125 1.01 -7.98 31.64
C SER A 125 1.72 -9.31 31.77
#